data_AF-A0AAV3AN79-F1
#
_entry.id   AF-A0AAV3AN79-F1
#
_cell.length_a   1.000
_cell.length_b   1.000
_cell.length_c   1.000
_cell.angle_alpha   90.00
_cell.angle_beta   90.00
_cell.angle_gamma   90.00
#
_symmetry.space_group_name_H-M   'P 1'
#
loop_
_entity.id
_entity.type
_entity.pdbx_description
1 polymer ?
#
loop_
_entity_poly.entity_id
_entity_poly.type
_entity_poly.pdbx_seq_one_letter_code
_entity_poly.pdbx_strand_id
1 'polypeptide(L)'
;MCNPRNYSDTPPTSKSTVEELHDPIPSLFRALTEVDGIKQLNWNIVSFPVVEELSHHENLVSFLDSVNQPQHQNVTVTQNGAHMVHGNDKEHMCTVVYFDDCMSIHQCKNSCASMGASKYRWFHNACCECVGPECIDYGSKMVKCMNCMV
;
A
#
# COMPACT_ATOMS: atom_id res chain seq x y z
N MET A 1 14.21 14.96 29.13
CA MET A 1 15.56 14.45 28.86
C MET A 1 15.44 13.48 27.68
N CYS A 2 16.00 13.80 26.52
CA CYS A 2 16.04 12.88 25.38
C CYS A 2 17.22 11.92 25.54
N ASN A 3 16.97 10.62 25.33
CA ASN A 3 17.99 9.58 25.36
C ASN A 3 18.96 9.76 24.16
N PRO A 4 20.27 9.44 24.28
CA PRO A 4 21.19 9.48 23.15
C PRO A 4 20.69 8.54 22.05
N ARG A 5 20.64 9.02 20.80
CA ARG A 5 20.20 8.21 19.65
C ARG A 5 21.13 7.02 19.47
N ASN A 6 20.61 5.83 19.77
CA ASN A 6 21.26 4.59 19.42
C ASN A 6 21.02 4.36 17.92
N TYR A 7 22.08 4.39 17.11
CA TYR A 7 22.01 4.29 15.64
C TYR A 7 21.54 2.90 15.12
N SER A 8 21.10 2.03 16.03
CA SER A 8 20.54 0.70 15.75
C SER A 8 19.01 0.71 15.65
N ASP A 9 18.34 1.84 15.92
CA ASP A 9 16.88 1.94 15.80
C ASP A 9 16.48 2.20 14.34
N THR A 10 15.75 1.26 13.76
CA THR A 10 15.11 1.43 12.45
C THR A 10 14.21 2.68 12.48
N PRO A 11 14.28 3.60 11.50
CA PRO A 11 13.51 4.85 11.50
C PRO A 11 12.01 4.60 11.70
N PRO A 12 11.25 5.47 12.39
CA PRO A 12 9.80 5.32 12.55
C PRO A 12 9.05 5.18 11.22
N THR A 13 9.58 5.77 10.15
CA THR A 13 9.06 5.66 8.78
C THR A 13 9.17 4.26 8.18
N SER A 14 10.01 3.38 8.74
CA SER A 14 10.17 1.99 8.30
C SER A 14 9.19 1.02 8.97
N LYS A 15 8.40 1.48 9.95
CA LYS A 15 7.39 0.69 10.66
C LYS A 15 6.01 1.27 10.42
N SER A 16 5.03 0.40 10.24
CA SER A 16 3.64 0.79 10.10
C SER A 16 2.72 -0.24 10.74
N THR A 17 1.55 0.24 11.14
CA THR A 17 0.40 -0.58 11.53
C THR A 17 -0.56 -0.59 10.36
N VAL A 18 -1.10 -1.76 10.04
CA VAL A 18 -2.01 -1.97 8.91
C VAL A 18 -3.27 -2.70 9.38
N GLU A 19 -4.41 -2.37 8.81
CA GLU A 19 -5.68 -3.01 9.15
C GLU A 19 -6.70 -2.84 8.01
N GLU A 20 -7.55 -3.85 7.84
CA GLU A 20 -8.71 -3.81 6.94
C GLU A 20 -9.88 -3.06 7.61
N LEU A 21 -10.54 -2.19 6.85
CA LEU A 21 -11.68 -1.42 7.33
C LEU A 21 -12.96 -2.22 7.19
N HIS A 22 -13.84 -2.12 8.19
CA HIS A 22 -15.17 -2.72 8.13
C HIS A 22 -16.09 -1.87 7.23
N ASP A 23 -16.96 -2.53 6.48
CA ASP A 23 -17.96 -1.91 5.60
C ASP A 23 -17.41 -0.80 4.68
N PRO A 24 -16.41 -1.11 3.82
CA PRO A 24 -15.86 -0.13 2.90
C PRO A 24 -16.91 0.33 1.88
N ILE A 25 -16.73 1.55 1.35
CA ILE A 25 -17.59 2.14 0.33
C ILE A 25 -16.74 2.45 -0.91
N PRO A 26 -16.41 1.42 -1.74
CA PRO A 26 -15.53 1.57 -2.91
C PRO A 26 -15.91 2.71 -3.86
N SER A 27 -17.21 2.91 -4.07
CA SER A 27 -17.72 3.97 -4.95
C SER A 27 -17.42 5.38 -4.41
N LEU A 28 -17.47 5.56 -3.09
CA LEU A 28 -17.14 6.83 -2.45
C LEU A 28 -15.65 7.12 -2.58
N PHE A 29 -14.81 6.13 -2.26
CA PHE A 29 -13.36 6.28 -2.37
C PHE A 29 -12.95 6.66 -3.79
N ARG A 30 -13.43 5.93 -4.80
CA ARG A 30 -13.18 6.24 -6.22
C ARG A 30 -13.58 7.67 -6.57
N ALA A 31 -14.81 8.07 -6.25
CA ALA A 31 -15.31 9.42 -6.52
C ALA A 31 -14.47 10.52 -5.85
N LEU A 32 -13.95 10.28 -4.64
CA LEU A 32 -13.08 11.23 -3.93
C LEU A 32 -11.66 11.27 -4.49
N THR A 33 -11.20 10.19 -5.13
CA THR A 33 -9.85 10.07 -5.71
C THR A 33 -9.75 10.37 -7.20
N GLU A 34 -10.89 10.51 -7.89
CA GLU A 34 -10.92 10.92 -9.30
C GLU A 34 -10.40 12.36 -9.47
N VAL A 35 -9.70 12.60 -10.59
CA VAL A 35 -8.84 13.77 -10.89
C VAL A 35 -9.53 15.14 -10.71
N ASP A 36 -10.86 15.18 -10.70
CA ASP A 36 -11.66 16.40 -10.52
C ASP A 36 -12.42 16.48 -9.19
N GLY A 37 -12.44 15.40 -8.39
CA GLY A 37 -13.24 15.33 -7.16
C GLY A 37 -12.77 16.32 -6.09
N ILE A 38 -11.46 16.55 -5.97
CA ILE A 38 -10.91 17.25 -4.81
C ILE A 38 -9.58 17.96 -5.11
N LYS A 39 -9.61 19.05 -5.87
CA LYS A 39 -8.45 19.97 -6.00
C LYS A 39 -8.28 20.91 -4.78
N GLN A 40 -9.08 20.73 -3.72
CA GLN A 40 -9.18 21.66 -2.59
C GLN A 40 -8.80 21.08 -1.21
N LEU A 41 -8.49 19.78 -1.10
CA LEU A 41 -8.05 19.18 0.16
C LEU A 41 -6.55 18.92 0.10
N ASN A 42 -5.84 19.14 1.21
CA ASN A 42 -4.40 18.94 1.37
C ASN A 42 -4.06 17.43 1.44
N TRP A 43 -4.44 16.71 0.40
CA TRP A 43 -4.31 15.26 0.28
C TRP A 43 -3.42 14.95 -0.91
N ASN A 44 -2.51 13.99 -0.73
CA ASN A 44 -1.64 13.50 -1.78
C ASN A 44 -2.18 12.16 -2.30
N ILE A 45 -2.80 12.19 -3.48
CA ILE A 45 -3.37 11.01 -4.14
C ILE A 45 -2.31 10.41 -5.06
N VAL A 46 -2.03 9.12 -4.90
CA VAL A 46 -1.05 8.39 -5.69
C VAL A 46 -1.69 7.15 -6.27
N SER A 47 -1.58 6.99 -7.59
CA SER A 47 -1.98 5.76 -8.28
C SER A 47 -0.76 5.10 -8.92
N PHE A 48 -0.60 3.80 -8.71
CA PHE A 48 0.50 3.02 -9.28
C PHE A 48 -0.02 1.64 -9.72
N PRO A 49 0.65 0.98 -10.68
CA PRO A 49 0.26 -0.36 -11.10
C PRO A 49 0.30 -1.33 -9.92
N VAL A 50 -0.72 -2.18 -9.77
CA VAL A 50 -0.84 -3.14 -8.66
C VAL A 50 0.40 -4.06 -8.54
N VAL A 51 1.06 -4.39 -9.65
CA VAL A 51 2.30 -5.18 -9.66
C VAL A 51 3.46 -4.52 -8.91
N GLU A 52 3.49 -3.18 -8.83
CA GLU A 52 4.54 -2.43 -8.14
C GLU A 52 4.46 -2.60 -6.61
N GLU A 53 3.26 -2.87 -6.07
CA GLU A 53 3.04 -3.15 -4.64
C GLU A 53 3.84 -4.38 -4.16
N LEU A 54 3.98 -5.36 -5.06
CA LEU A 54 4.64 -6.65 -4.81
C LEU A 54 6.13 -6.66 -5.19
N SER A 55 6.57 -5.74 -6.05
CA SER A 55 7.95 -5.69 -6.56
C SER A 55 9.03 -5.60 -5.47
N HIS A 56 8.72 -4.98 -4.32
CA HIS A 56 9.65 -4.93 -3.19
C HIS A 56 9.86 -6.29 -2.48
N HIS A 57 9.08 -7.32 -2.82
CA HIS A 57 9.25 -8.70 -2.33
C HIS A 57 10.03 -9.61 -3.28
N GLU A 58 10.23 -9.22 -4.55
CA GLU A 58 10.88 -10.08 -5.56
C GLU A 58 12.37 -10.32 -5.26
N ASN A 59 13.00 -9.46 -4.46
CA ASN A 59 14.34 -9.70 -3.95
C ASN A 59 14.44 -10.94 -3.04
N LEU A 60 13.34 -11.51 -2.53
CA LEU A 60 13.37 -12.75 -1.75
C LEU A 60 13.04 -14.00 -2.59
N VAL A 61 12.27 -13.87 -3.66
CA VAL A 61 11.92 -14.99 -4.55
C VAL A 61 13.11 -15.38 -5.44
N SER A 62 13.94 -14.41 -5.82
CA SER A 62 15.19 -14.67 -6.57
C SER A 62 16.18 -15.59 -5.82
N PHE A 63 16.09 -15.73 -4.49
CA PHE A 63 16.95 -16.63 -3.72
C PHE A 63 16.43 -18.08 -3.66
N LEU A 64 15.12 -18.30 -3.85
CA LEU A 64 14.55 -19.65 -3.84
C LEU A 64 14.71 -20.35 -5.20
N ASP A 65 14.84 -19.59 -6.28
CA ASP A 65 15.10 -20.13 -7.63
C ASP A 65 16.57 -20.58 -7.83
N SER A 66 17.48 -20.20 -6.92
CA SER A 66 18.90 -20.53 -7.03
C SER A 66 19.32 -21.82 -6.30
N VAL A 67 18.43 -22.50 -5.57
CA VAL A 67 18.79 -23.67 -4.72
C VAL A 67 18.27 -25.02 -5.24
N ASN A 68 17.53 -25.07 -6.35
CA ASN A 68 17.11 -26.35 -6.91
C ASN A 68 17.35 -26.43 -8.42
N GLN A 69 18.58 -26.78 -8.80
CA GLN A 69 18.84 -27.45 -10.06
C GLN A 69 19.57 -28.76 -9.78
N PRO A 70 18.87 -29.89 -10.00
CA PRO A 70 19.40 -30.82 -10.99
C PRO A 70 18.32 -31.30 -11.97
N GLN A 71 18.66 -31.17 -13.25
CA GLN A 71 18.38 -32.02 -14.40
C GLN A 71 17.08 -32.85 -14.49
N HIS A 72 16.34 -32.56 -15.56
CA HIS A 72 15.51 -33.45 -16.39
C HIS A 72 14.32 -34.20 -15.73
N GLN A 73 13.10 -33.81 -16.09
CA GLN A 73 12.04 -34.72 -16.56
C GLN A 73 10.84 -33.95 -17.15
N ASN A 74 10.39 -34.37 -18.35
CA ASN A 74 9.16 -33.90 -18.97
C ASN A 74 7.97 -34.36 -18.12
N VAL A 75 7.36 -33.45 -17.38
CA VAL A 75 6.07 -33.67 -16.72
C VAL A 75 5.11 -32.59 -17.21
N THR A 76 4.08 -33.00 -17.94
CA THR A 76 2.90 -32.18 -18.21
C THR A 76 2.20 -31.89 -16.89
N VAL A 77 2.60 -30.81 -16.24
CA VAL A 77 1.88 -30.22 -15.12
C VAL A 77 0.78 -29.34 -15.70
N THR A 78 -0.47 -29.70 -15.46
CA THR A 78 -1.62 -28.82 -15.63
C THR A 78 -1.39 -27.58 -14.77
N GLN A 79 -0.84 -26.55 -15.41
CA GLN A 79 -0.87 -25.19 -14.93
C GLN A 79 -2.35 -24.81 -14.86
N ASN A 80 -2.93 -24.89 -13.66
CA ASN A 80 -4.06 -24.04 -13.32
C ASN A 80 -3.48 -22.62 -13.25
N GLY A 81 -3.25 -22.09 -14.44
CA GLY A 81 -2.60 -20.82 -14.66
C GLY A 81 -3.40 -19.76 -13.93
N ALA A 82 -2.65 -18.91 -13.22
CA ALA A 82 -3.03 -17.54 -12.99
C ALA A 82 -3.75 -17.05 -14.26
N HIS A 83 -5.06 -16.87 -14.15
CA HIS A 83 -5.85 -16.19 -15.14
C HIS A 83 -5.36 -14.75 -15.11
N MET A 84 -4.28 -14.48 -15.84
CA MET A 84 -3.87 -13.14 -16.25
C MET A 84 -4.95 -12.66 -17.21
N VAL A 85 -6.06 -12.23 -16.63
CA VAL A 85 -7.11 -11.50 -17.32
C VAL A 85 -6.39 -10.29 -17.91
N HIS A 86 -6.29 -10.29 -19.24
CA HIS A 86 -5.93 -9.12 -20.02
C HIS A 86 -7.09 -8.11 -19.87
N GLY A 87 -7.19 -7.51 -18.70
CA GLY A 87 -8.08 -6.42 -18.37
C GLY A 87 -7.32 -5.12 -18.57
N ASN A 88 -7.76 -4.35 -19.55
CA ASN A 88 -7.56 -2.91 -19.72
C ASN A 88 -6.59 -2.27 -18.71
N ASP A 89 -5.40 -1.82 -19.13
CA ASP A 89 -4.29 -1.32 -18.27
C ASP A 89 -4.68 -0.24 -17.23
N LYS A 90 -5.87 0.35 -17.34
CA LYS A 90 -6.45 1.29 -16.37
C LYS A 90 -7.19 0.63 -15.19
N GLU A 91 -7.54 -0.64 -15.30
CA GLU A 91 -8.36 -1.38 -14.32
C GLU A 91 -7.53 -2.01 -13.20
N HIS A 92 -6.20 -1.87 -13.27
CA HIS A 92 -5.23 -2.45 -12.32
C HIS A 92 -4.31 -1.41 -11.70
N MET A 93 -4.83 -0.21 -11.40
CA MET A 93 -4.11 0.80 -10.63
C MET A 93 -4.55 0.79 -9.17
N CYS A 94 -3.61 0.52 -8.26
CA CYS A 94 -3.81 0.74 -6.83
C CYS A 94 -3.76 2.24 -6.57
N THR A 95 -4.81 2.78 -5.96
CA THR A 95 -4.89 4.20 -5.60
C THR A 95 -4.86 4.33 -4.08
N VAL A 96 -3.98 5.19 -3.58
CA VAL A 96 -3.82 5.48 -2.17
C VAL A 96 -3.88 6.99 -1.93
N VAL A 97 -4.29 7.38 -0.73
CA VAL A 97 -4.36 8.78 -0.32
C VAL A 97 -3.56 9.00 0.95
N TYR A 98 -2.61 9.93 0.91
CA TYR A 98 -1.90 10.39 2.09
C TYR A 98 -2.52 11.70 2.58
N PHE A 99 -2.71 11.80 3.89
CA PHE A 99 -3.02 13.09 4.52
C PHE A 99 -1.74 13.84 4.82
N ASP A 100 -1.66 15.11 4.43
CA ASP A 100 -0.48 15.92 4.73
C ASP A 100 -0.30 16.14 6.23
N ASP A 101 -1.42 16.25 6.96
CA ASP A 101 -1.45 16.42 8.41
C ASP A 101 -1.31 15.10 9.16
N CYS A 102 -0.52 15.14 10.24
CA CYS A 102 -0.24 13.97 11.06
C CYS A 102 -1.35 13.72 12.05
N MET A 103 -1.64 12.44 12.25
CA MET A 103 -2.75 12.04 13.10
C MET A 103 -2.47 10.76 13.86
N SER A 104 -3.22 10.55 14.94
CA SER A 104 -3.20 9.29 15.67
C SER A 104 -3.72 8.15 14.79
N ILE A 105 -3.34 6.92 15.12
CA ILE A 105 -3.83 5.71 14.43
C ILE A 105 -5.37 5.63 14.39
N HIS A 106 -6.04 6.04 15.47
CA HIS A 106 -7.51 6.04 15.55
C HIS A 106 -8.13 7.10 14.63
N GLN A 107 -7.54 8.29 14.56
CA GLN A 107 -7.96 9.32 13.60
C GLN A 107 -7.73 8.84 12.16
N CYS A 108 -6.60 8.20 11.88
CA CYS A 108 -6.31 7.64 10.56
C CYS A 108 -7.37 6.63 10.13
N LYS A 109 -7.68 5.66 11.01
CA LYS A 109 -8.73 4.67 10.78
C LYS A 109 -10.08 5.33 10.46
N ASN A 110 -10.51 6.29 11.27
CA ASN A 110 -11.81 6.95 11.09
C ASN A 110 -11.86 7.81 9.82
N SER A 111 -10.77 8.51 9.50
CA SER A 111 -10.65 9.30 8.27
C SER A 111 -10.74 8.40 7.04
N CYS A 112 -9.99 7.29 7.00
CA CYS A 112 -10.04 6.36 5.89
C CYS A 112 -11.38 5.65 5.75
N ALA A 113 -12.02 5.27 6.86
CA ALA A 113 -13.37 4.72 6.85
C ALA A 113 -14.38 5.73 6.27
N SER A 114 -14.28 7.01 6.68
CA SER A 114 -15.15 8.08 6.18
C SER A 114 -14.94 8.39 4.69
N MET A 115 -13.74 8.13 4.17
CA MET A 115 -13.44 8.22 2.74
C MET A 115 -13.93 7.01 1.95
N GLY A 116 -14.42 5.95 2.60
CA GLY A 116 -14.84 4.71 1.95
C GLY A 116 -13.68 3.79 1.54
N ALA A 117 -12.47 4.02 2.08
CA ALA A 117 -11.32 3.16 1.82
C ALA A 117 -11.55 1.75 2.36
N SER A 118 -10.83 0.78 1.78
CA SER A 118 -10.91 -0.64 2.17
C SER A 118 -9.89 -1.02 3.23
N LYS A 119 -8.75 -0.34 3.27
CA LYS A 119 -7.69 -0.58 4.26
C LYS A 119 -7.04 0.74 4.64
N TYR A 120 -6.25 0.73 5.71
CA TYR A 120 -5.35 1.83 6.01
C TYR A 120 -3.97 1.33 6.41
N ARG A 121 -2.97 2.17 6.17
CA ARG A 121 -1.63 2.06 6.72
C ARG A 121 -1.33 3.30 7.54
N TRP A 122 -0.94 3.10 8.79
CA TRP A 122 -0.49 4.16 9.66
C TRP A 122 1.00 3.97 9.95
N PHE A 123 1.83 4.88 9.48
CA PHE A 123 3.26 4.84 9.75
C PHE A 123 3.56 5.37 11.14
N HIS A 124 4.60 4.85 11.79
CA HIS A 124 4.91 5.21 13.19
C HIS A 124 5.48 6.63 13.34
N ASN A 125 5.62 7.36 12.23
CA ASN A 125 5.86 8.80 12.22
C ASN A 125 4.56 9.65 12.18
N ALA A 126 3.40 9.01 12.40
CA ALA A 126 2.07 9.60 12.36
C ALA A 126 1.52 9.97 10.98
N CYS A 127 2.15 9.51 9.90
CA CYS A 127 1.62 9.59 8.55
C CYS A 127 0.48 8.57 8.32
N CYS A 128 -0.63 9.03 7.74
CA CYS A 128 -1.80 8.22 7.44
C CYS A 128 -1.96 8.02 5.94
N GLU A 129 -2.14 6.76 5.53
CA GLU A 129 -2.42 6.34 4.16
C GLU A 129 -3.73 5.55 4.12
N CYS A 130 -4.69 6.05 3.34
CA CYS A 130 -5.91 5.32 2.99
C CYS A 130 -5.71 4.54 1.71
N VAL A 131 -6.09 3.27 1.73
CA VAL A 131 -5.78 2.33 0.66
C VAL A 131 -7.06 1.92 -0.06
N GLY A 132 -7.08 2.11 -1.37
CA GLY A 132 -8.21 1.81 -2.22
C GLY A 132 -8.50 0.31 -2.40
N PRO A 133 -9.68 -0.02 -2.96
CA PRO A 133 -10.14 -1.40 -3.12
C PRO A 133 -9.37 -2.19 -4.19
N GLU A 134 -8.66 -1.51 -5.09
CA GLU A 134 -7.87 -2.12 -6.15
C GLU A 134 -6.49 -2.62 -5.67
N CYS A 135 -6.04 -2.20 -4.48
CA CYS A 135 -4.75 -2.59 -3.93
C CYS A 135 -4.79 -4.02 -3.35
N ILE A 136 -3.77 -4.83 -3.65
CA ILE A 136 -3.68 -6.22 -3.18
C ILE A 136 -3.29 -6.27 -1.70
N ASP A 137 -2.27 -5.53 -1.30
CA ASP A 137 -1.74 -5.45 0.06
C ASP A 137 -2.26 -4.16 0.75
N TYR A 138 -1.42 -3.49 1.53
CA TYR A 138 -1.76 -2.26 2.27
C TYR A 138 -1.12 -1.02 1.64
N GLY A 139 -1.13 -0.92 0.31
CA GLY A 139 -0.63 0.24 -0.40
C GLY A 139 0.90 0.36 -0.38
N SER A 140 1.41 1.59 -0.46
CA SER A 140 2.84 1.83 -0.52
C SER A 140 3.51 1.54 0.82
N LYS A 141 4.76 1.07 0.77
CA LYS A 141 5.62 0.93 1.96
C LYS A 141 6.41 2.21 2.25
N MET A 142 6.23 3.25 1.42
CA MET A 142 6.92 4.53 1.56
C MET A 142 5.99 5.60 2.13
N VAL A 143 6.51 6.33 3.12
CA VAL A 143 5.86 7.51 3.68
C VAL A 143 5.87 8.64 2.66
N LYS A 144 4.71 9.28 2.41
CA LYS A 144 4.58 10.42 1.49
C LYS A 144 3.82 11.63 2.08
N CYS A 145 3.47 11.62 3.37
CA CYS A 145 2.87 12.78 4.04
C CYS A 145 3.87 13.94 4.17
N MET A 146 3.45 15.18 3.91
CA MET A 146 4.36 16.33 3.90
C MET A 146 4.71 16.90 5.28
N ASN A 147 3.79 16.88 6.26
CA ASN A 147 3.97 17.60 7.53
C ASN A 147 4.35 16.71 8.72
N CYS A 148 4.75 15.45 8.47
CA CYS A 148 5.07 14.51 9.53
C CYS A 148 6.54 14.40 9.86
N MET A 149 6.81 14.13 11.13
CA MET A 149 8.16 14.04 11.66
C MET A 149 8.95 12.99 10.86
N VAL A 150 10.23 13.29 10.59
CA VAL A 150 11.16 12.41 9.88
C VAL A 150 11.93 11.55 10.88
#